data_AF-A0A8H7TFT4-F1
#
_entry.id   AF-A0A8H7TFT4-F1
#
_cell.length_a   1.000
_cell.length_b   1.000
_cell.length_c   1.000
_cell.angle_alpha   90.00
_cell.angle_beta   90.00
_cell.angle_gamma   90.00
#
_symmetry.space_group_name_H-M   'P 1'
#
loop_
_entity.id
_entity.type
_entity.pdbx_description
1 polymer ?
#
loop_
_entity_poly.entity_id
_entity_poly.type
_entity_poly.pdbx_seq_one_letter_code
_entity_poly.pdbx_strand_id
1 'polypeptide(L)'
;MIDCTLPVSIKRLKEISLYPVIRMGVRGVRVNMKFYSAELAADVQLFARYHTRNLQQSADQTEVMAIRDQHLLDHSHRRFLLMPASEVQGRLKKGRHIIAAWDSIQDGHGDQGSEYHNALRTAHERYRMLYEDQQRQQADQSYIEGISTSIARMPLATRLEIDESSSSRFDRRSSDKAFLRWIESTESLVRGMLAPITWREARDCDLECPTSDILINLPIAIHRAGRFLAAYYVGSSLLEDPFATNSEDDFLVFSVAMQKLKTFSFCPCEVPDTDHWSSEGSMSRIRM
;
A
#
# COMPACT_ATOMS: atom_id res chain seq x y z
N MET A 1 2.92 -6.28 11.68
CA MET A 1 2.75 -6.00 10.25
C MET A 1 4.13 -5.89 9.65
N ILE A 2 4.36 -6.57 8.54
CA ILE A 2 5.64 -6.70 7.86
C ILE A 2 5.50 -6.02 6.51
N ASP A 3 6.29 -4.99 6.28
CA ASP A 3 6.46 -4.38 4.97
C ASP A 3 7.53 -5.14 4.18
N CYS A 4 7.19 -5.66 3.01
CA CYS A 4 8.12 -6.38 2.14
C CYS A 4 9.10 -5.46 1.40
N THR A 5 8.82 -4.16 1.35
CA THR A 5 9.71 -3.17 0.71
C THR A 5 10.86 -2.73 1.64
N LEU A 6 10.76 -3.01 2.94
CA LEU A 6 11.67 -2.51 3.96
C LEU A 6 12.46 -3.64 4.64
N PRO A 7 13.79 -3.75 4.45
CA PRO A 7 14.57 -4.85 5.06
C PRO A 7 14.58 -4.79 6.59
N VAL A 8 14.43 -3.59 7.18
CA VAL A 8 14.29 -3.40 8.63
C VAL A 8 13.06 -4.12 9.20
N SER A 9 11.99 -4.24 8.41
CA SER A 9 10.75 -4.92 8.80
C SER A 9 10.97 -6.43 9.00
N ILE A 10 11.69 -7.07 8.08
CA ILE A 10 12.07 -8.49 8.19
C ILE A 10 13.04 -8.70 9.36
N LYS A 11 14.03 -7.82 9.53
CA LYS A 11 14.95 -7.86 10.68
C LYS A 11 14.17 -7.79 11.99
N ARG A 12 13.19 -6.88 12.09
CA ARG A 12 12.35 -6.73 13.27
C ARG A 12 11.51 -7.98 13.55
N LEU A 13 10.96 -8.62 12.51
CA LEU A 13 10.27 -9.90 12.66
C LEU A 13 11.19 -10.99 13.22
N LYS A 14 12.43 -11.08 12.70
CA LYS A 14 13.44 -12.02 13.18
C LYS A 14 13.73 -11.78 14.67
N GLU A 15 13.95 -10.53 15.09
CA GLU A 15 14.14 -10.17 16.51
C GLU A 15 12.95 -10.59 17.38
N ILE A 16 11.71 -10.30 16.95
CA ILE A 16 10.48 -10.70 17.66
C ILE A 16 10.39 -12.23 17.78
N SER A 17 10.77 -12.96 16.73
CA SER A 17 10.74 -14.44 16.71
C SER A 17 11.70 -15.09 17.71
N LEU A 18 12.78 -14.39 18.05
CA LEU A 18 13.81 -14.85 18.99
C LEU A 18 13.50 -14.46 20.43
N TYR A 19 12.63 -13.47 20.65
CA TYR A 19 12.32 -12.98 21.99
C TYR A 19 11.41 -13.98 22.74
N PRO A 20 11.84 -14.57 23.87
CA PRO A 20 11.19 -15.72 24.48
C PRO A 20 9.72 -15.51 24.87
N VAL A 21 9.36 -14.33 25.39
CA VAL A 21 8.00 -14.04 25.88
C VAL A 21 7.08 -13.60 24.74
N ILE A 22 7.55 -12.65 23.92
CA ILE A 22 6.77 -12.06 22.83
C ILE A 22 6.39 -13.11 21.79
N ARG A 23 7.32 -13.99 21.37
CA ARG A 23 7.05 -15.00 20.34
C ARG A 23 5.90 -15.96 20.72
N MET A 24 5.68 -16.18 22.02
CA MET A 24 4.58 -16.99 22.54
C MET A 24 3.24 -16.27 22.45
N GLY A 25 3.23 -14.94 22.44
CA GLY A 25 2.04 -14.10 22.29
C GLY A 25 1.62 -13.89 20.83
N VAL A 26 2.53 -14.03 19.86
CA VAL A 26 2.20 -13.78 18.45
C VAL A 26 1.20 -14.82 17.94
N ARG A 27 0.08 -14.34 17.38
CA ARG A 27 -1.01 -15.18 16.83
C ARG A 27 -1.10 -15.13 15.31
N GLY A 28 -0.57 -14.09 14.70
CA GLY A 28 -0.56 -13.97 13.26
C GLY A 28 0.43 -12.94 12.76
N VAL A 29 0.74 -13.06 11.49
CA VAL A 29 1.63 -12.16 10.75
C VAL A 29 0.83 -11.56 9.60
N ARG A 30 0.90 -10.24 9.48
CA ARG A 30 0.39 -9.49 8.32
C ARG A 30 1.55 -9.05 7.47
N VAL A 31 1.48 -9.30 6.17
CA VAL A 31 2.45 -8.92 5.15
C VAL A 31 1.81 -7.88 4.24
N ASN A 32 2.52 -6.77 4.01
CA ASN A 32 2.11 -5.69 3.11
C ASN A 32 2.77 -5.88 1.74
N MET A 33 1.97 -5.91 0.68
CA MET A 33 2.39 -6.12 -0.72
C MET A 33 2.57 -4.84 -1.54
N LYS A 34 2.62 -3.67 -0.90
CA LYS A 34 3.08 -2.46 -1.59
C LYS A 34 4.45 -2.70 -2.23
N PHE A 35 4.73 -1.98 -3.31
CA PHE A 35 5.96 -2.15 -4.07
C PHE A 35 6.40 -0.83 -4.71
N TYR A 36 7.69 -0.74 -5.04
CA TYR A 36 8.24 0.29 -5.90
C TYR A 36 8.15 -0.17 -7.36
N SER A 37 7.45 0.60 -8.21
CA SER A 37 7.33 0.36 -9.67
C SER A 37 8.63 0.68 -10.41
N ALA A 38 8.99 -0.20 -11.35
CA ALA A 38 10.15 -0.05 -12.23
C ALA A 38 10.00 1.15 -13.18
N GLU A 39 8.81 1.34 -13.75
CA GLU A 39 8.52 2.42 -14.68
C GLU A 39 8.62 3.78 -13.98
N LEU A 40 8.06 3.90 -12.77
CA LEU A 40 8.16 5.12 -11.96
C LEU A 40 9.60 5.41 -11.51
N ALA A 41 10.43 4.39 -11.36
CA ALA A 41 11.84 4.55 -11.01
C ALA A 41 12.73 4.90 -12.23
N ALA A 42 12.29 4.55 -13.44
CA ALA A 42 13.04 4.75 -14.67
C ALA A 42 12.71 6.10 -15.34
N ASP A 43 11.46 6.57 -15.23
CA ASP A 43 10.97 7.75 -15.94
C ASP A 43 10.47 8.84 -14.99
N VAL A 44 11.23 9.93 -14.90
CA VAL A 44 10.90 11.11 -14.08
C VAL A 44 9.63 11.83 -14.55
N GLN A 45 9.30 11.79 -15.84
CA GLN A 45 8.07 12.40 -16.36
C GLN A 45 6.86 11.58 -15.96
N LEU A 46 6.95 10.25 -16.05
CA LEU A 46 5.91 9.34 -15.56
C LEU A 46 5.73 9.48 -14.05
N PHE A 47 6.83 9.54 -13.30
CA PHE A 47 6.84 9.81 -11.86
C PHE A 47 6.15 11.13 -11.51
N ALA A 48 6.46 12.21 -12.25
CA ALA A 48 5.82 13.51 -12.08
C ALA A 48 4.32 13.43 -12.34
N ARG A 49 3.92 12.84 -13.47
CA ARG A 49 2.50 12.68 -13.85
C ARG A 49 1.70 11.90 -12.80
N TYR A 50 2.26 10.80 -12.31
CA TYR A 50 1.65 10.00 -11.25
C TYR A 50 1.40 10.84 -9.98
N HIS A 51 2.42 11.56 -9.50
CA HIS A 51 2.28 12.36 -8.28
C HIS A 51 1.46 13.64 -8.47
N THR A 52 1.47 14.28 -9.64
CA THR A 52 0.55 15.35 -9.99
C THR A 52 -0.89 14.87 -9.88
N ARG A 53 -1.24 13.74 -10.51
CA ARG A 53 -2.59 13.18 -10.47
C ARG A 53 -3.05 12.89 -9.03
N ASN A 54 -2.20 12.27 -8.23
CA ASN A 54 -2.48 11.98 -6.83
C ASN A 54 -2.68 13.24 -5.98
N LEU A 55 -1.85 14.26 -6.19
CA LEU A 55 -1.95 15.52 -5.47
C LEU A 55 -3.22 16.28 -5.89
N GLN A 56 -3.56 16.28 -7.18
CA GLN A 56 -4.79 16.87 -7.72
C GLN A 56 -6.03 16.19 -7.14
N GLN A 57 -6.11 14.87 -7.18
CA GLN A 57 -7.22 14.12 -6.60
C GLN A 57 -7.39 14.41 -5.10
N SER A 58 -6.28 14.47 -4.36
CA SER A 58 -6.29 14.79 -2.93
C SER A 58 -6.72 16.25 -2.66
N ALA A 59 -6.34 17.18 -3.53
CA ALA A 59 -6.78 18.58 -3.47
C ALA A 59 -8.28 18.70 -3.73
N ASP A 60 -8.80 18.03 -4.76
CA ASP A 60 -10.22 18.05 -5.13
C ASP A 60 -11.09 17.45 -4.02
N GLN A 61 -10.66 16.33 -3.42
CA GLN A 61 -11.33 15.75 -2.26
C GLN A 61 -11.35 16.73 -1.07
N THR A 62 -10.23 17.40 -0.81
CA THR A 62 -10.14 18.40 0.27
C THR A 62 -11.07 19.58 0.00
N GLU A 63 -11.18 20.05 -1.25
CA GLU A 63 -12.08 21.13 -1.65
C GLU A 63 -13.56 20.74 -1.48
N VAL A 64 -13.95 19.56 -1.95
CA VAL A 64 -15.32 19.03 -1.76
C VAL A 64 -15.66 18.91 -0.27
N MET A 65 -14.73 18.44 0.55
CA MET A 65 -14.93 18.32 2.00
C MET A 65 -15.06 19.69 2.67
N ALA A 66 -14.26 20.67 2.25
CA ALA A 66 -14.34 22.03 2.76
C ALA A 66 -15.70 22.70 2.44
N ILE A 67 -16.19 22.53 1.21
CA ILE A 67 -17.52 23.01 0.79
C ILE A 67 -18.61 22.34 1.63
N ARG A 68 -18.55 21.02 1.80
CA ARG A 68 -19.51 20.29 2.64
C ARG A 68 -19.51 20.82 4.07
N ASP A 69 -18.36 21.06 4.68
CA ASP A 69 -18.28 21.58 6.06
C ASP A 69 -18.86 23.00 6.19
N GLN A 70 -18.80 23.83 5.16
CA GLN A 70 -19.39 25.16 5.15
C GLN A 70 -20.93 25.15 5.10
N HIS A 71 -21.54 24.11 4.53
CA HIS A 71 -22.99 24.03 4.31
C HIS A 71 -23.80 23.42 5.46
N LEU A 72 -23.17 22.92 6.54
CA LEU A 72 -23.93 22.38 7.66
C LEU A 72 -24.14 23.40 8.77
N LEU A 73 -25.44 23.61 9.00
CA LEU A 73 -26.03 24.54 9.95
C LEU A 73 -25.75 24.19 11.42
N ASP A 74 -25.33 22.96 11.70
CA ASP A 74 -24.95 22.51 13.05
C ASP A 74 -23.44 22.59 13.26
N HIS A 75 -22.99 23.69 13.87
CA HIS A 75 -21.59 23.93 14.25
C HIS A 75 -21.08 23.00 15.36
N SER A 76 -21.93 22.18 15.99
CA SER A 76 -21.52 21.29 17.08
C SER A 76 -20.93 19.95 16.61
N HIS A 77 -21.11 19.58 15.33
CA HIS A 77 -20.66 18.28 14.79
C HIS A 77 -19.59 18.34 13.69
N ARG A 78 -19.05 19.51 13.33
CA ARG A 78 -18.17 19.62 12.16
C ARG A 78 -16.97 20.53 12.33
N ARG A 79 -15.81 19.88 12.39
CA ARG A 79 -14.55 20.42 11.89
C ARG A 79 -13.71 19.25 11.38
N PHE A 80 -13.92 18.82 10.14
CA PHE A 80 -13.06 17.81 9.52
C PHE A 80 -11.61 18.33 9.43
N LEU A 81 -11.45 19.57 8.99
CA LEU A 81 -10.14 20.21 8.87
C LEU A 81 -9.66 20.88 10.15
N LEU A 82 -10.56 21.24 11.09
CA LEU A 82 -10.23 22.07 12.27
C LEU A 82 -9.53 23.40 11.92
N MET A 83 -9.75 23.90 10.69
CA MET A 83 -9.11 25.11 10.15
C MET A 83 -10.15 26.12 9.63
N PRO A 84 -9.86 27.44 9.66
CA PRO A 84 -10.68 28.46 9.01
C PRO A 84 -10.74 28.26 7.49
N ALA A 85 -11.86 28.62 6.85
CA ALA A 85 -12.04 28.48 5.40
C ALA A 85 -10.96 29.22 4.58
N SER A 86 -10.53 30.39 5.05
CA SER A 86 -9.45 31.16 4.41
C SER A 86 -8.10 30.43 4.45
N GLU A 87 -7.82 29.68 5.51
CA GLU A 87 -6.61 28.85 5.60
C GLU A 87 -6.70 27.69 4.61
N VAL A 88 -7.84 27.00 4.54
CA VAL A 88 -8.06 25.91 3.58
C VAL A 88 -7.88 26.40 2.14
N GLN A 89 -8.43 27.56 1.80
CA GLN A 89 -8.26 28.15 0.47
C GLN A 89 -6.79 28.50 0.16
N GLY A 90 -6.06 29.04 1.13
CA GLY A 90 -4.63 29.30 0.99
C GLY A 90 -3.82 28.02 0.73
N ARG A 91 -4.17 26.93 1.43
CA ARG A 91 -3.58 25.60 1.25
C ARG A 91 -3.88 25.00 -0.13
N LEU A 92 -5.14 25.10 -0.59
CA LEU A 92 -5.53 24.68 -1.94
C LEU A 92 -4.78 25.46 -3.02
N LYS A 93 -4.64 26.79 -2.87
CA LYS A 93 -3.87 27.62 -3.79
C LYS A 93 -2.40 27.19 -3.86
N LYS A 94 -1.79 26.89 -2.70
CA LYS A 94 -0.42 26.33 -2.64
C LYS A 94 -0.33 25.00 -3.38
N GLY A 95 -1.27 24.08 -3.14
CA GLY A 95 -1.33 22.79 -3.84
C GLY A 95 -1.42 22.94 -5.36
N ARG A 96 -2.31 23.82 -5.86
CA ARG A 96 -2.44 24.10 -7.31
C ARG A 96 -1.16 24.69 -7.91
N HIS A 97 -0.40 25.49 -7.15
CA HIS A 97 0.89 26.00 -7.60
C HIS A 97 1.95 24.89 -7.72
N ILE A 98 1.97 23.93 -6.79
CA ILE A 98 2.85 22.75 -6.85
C ILE A 98 2.49 21.89 -8.07
N ILE A 99 1.20 21.62 -8.28
CA ILE A 99 0.68 20.86 -9.42
C ILE A 99 1.13 21.50 -10.74
N ALA A 100 0.90 22.81 -10.91
CA ALA A 100 1.34 23.53 -12.11
C ALA A 100 2.86 23.49 -12.33
N ALA A 101 3.64 23.55 -11.25
CA ALA A 101 5.10 23.41 -11.34
C ALA A 101 5.49 22.02 -11.86
N TRP A 102 4.86 20.96 -11.37
CA TRP A 102 5.15 19.58 -11.81
C TRP A 102 4.65 19.28 -13.21
N ASP A 103 3.51 19.83 -13.63
CA ASP A 103 3.02 19.70 -15.00
C ASP A 103 3.99 20.31 -16.01
N SER A 104 4.63 21.43 -15.67
CA SER A 104 5.62 22.05 -16.56
C SER A 104 6.87 21.18 -16.83
N ILE A 105 7.12 20.16 -16.01
CA ILE A 105 8.17 19.14 -16.24
C ILE A 105 7.79 18.22 -17.40
N GLN A 106 6.50 17.89 -17.51
CA GLN A 106 5.97 17.04 -18.58
C GLN A 106 6.08 17.75 -19.93
N ASP A 107 5.85 19.06 -19.94
CA ASP A 107 5.90 19.88 -21.15
C ASP A 107 7.33 20.25 -21.59
N GLY A 108 8.36 19.90 -20.82
CA GLY A 108 9.76 20.26 -21.11
C GLY A 108 10.05 21.77 -21.02
N HIS A 109 9.11 22.56 -20.49
CA HIS A 109 9.14 24.03 -20.46
C HIS A 109 9.29 24.62 -19.05
N GLY A 110 9.47 23.79 -18.02
CA GLY A 110 9.52 24.24 -16.63
C GLY A 110 10.71 25.14 -16.30
N ASP A 111 10.46 26.15 -15.46
CA ASP A 111 11.49 26.88 -14.71
C ASP A 111 12.24 25.88 -13.83
N GLN A 112 13.35 25.36 -14.36
CA GLN A 112 14.14 24.27 -13.78
C GLN A 112 14.71 24.58 -12.39
N GLY A 113 14.56 25.82 -11.89
CA GLY A 113 15.05 26.30 -10.62
C GLY A 113 14.05 26.35 -9.47
N SER A 114 12.76 26.04 -9.69
CA SER A 114 11.78 26.15 -8.59
C SER A 114 12.02 25.09 -7.49
N GLU A 115 11.72 25.44 -6.24
CA GLU A 115 11.89 24.52 -5.10
C GLU A 115 11.07 23.21 -5.26
N TYR A 116 9.92 23.28 -5.95
CA TYR A 116 9.04 22.14 -6.20
C TYR A 116 9.59 21.20 -7.28
N HIS A 117 10.29 21.74 -8.29
CA HIS A 117 11.02 20.93 -9.27
C HIS A 117 12.15 20.16 -8.60
N ASN A 118 12.93 20.83 -7.75
CA ASN A 118 14.03 20.20 -7.03
C ASN A 118 13.53 19.14 -6.04
N ALA A 119 12.41 19.39 -5.35
CA ALA A 119 11.77 18.40 -4.50
C ALA A 119 11.36 17.14 -5.28
N LEU A 120 10.76 17.29 -6.46
CA LEU A 120 10.36 16.17 -7.30
C LEU A 120 11.56 15.36 -7.80
N ARG A 121 12.60 16.02 -8.31
CA ARG A 121 13.83 15.32 -8.75
C ARG A 121 14.50 14.57 -7.60
N THR A 122 14.62 15.21 -6.44
CA THR A 122 15.17 14.59 -5.23
C THR A 122 14.36 13.36 -4.82
N ALA A 123 13.02 13.44 -4.91
CA ALA A 123 12.15 12.31 -4.61
C ALA A 123 12.33 11.18 -5.63
N HIS A 124 12.39 11.49 -6.92
CA HIS A 124 12.59 10.49 -7.97
C HIS A 124 13.93 9.74 -7.82
N GLU A 125 15.02 10.47 -7.56
CA GLU A 125 16.34 9.84 -7.32
C GLU A 125 16.31 8.88 -6.13
N ARG A 126 15.68 9.29 -5.03
CA ARG A 126 15.53 8.44 -3.83
C ARG A 126 14.58 7.28 -4.06
N TYR A 127 13.49 7.48 -4.81
CA TYR A 127 12.55 6.44 -5.18
C TYR A 127 13.26 5.36 -6.02
N ARG A 128 14.11 5.77 -6.97
CA ARG A 128 14.94 4.85 -7.76
C ARG A 128 15.86 3.99 -6.88
N MET A 129 16.51 4.59 -5.88
CA MET A 129 17.33 3.82 -4.92
C MET A 129 16.49 2.80 -4.13
N LEU A 130 15.28 3.19 -3.71
CA LEU A 130 14.37 2.29 -2.99
C LEU A 130 13.87 1.13 -3.88
N TYR A 131 13.62 1.40 -5.16
CA TYR A 131 13.34 0.37 -6.16
C TYR A 131 14.51 -0.61 -6.31
N GLU A 132 15.74 -0.11 -6.47
CA GLU A 132 16.94 -0.95 -6.57
C GLU A 132 17.14 -1.81 -5.31
N ASP A 133 16.89 -1.25 -4.11
CA ASP A 133 16.91 -1.99 -2.84
C ASP A 133 15.86 -3.10 -2.78
N GLN A 134 14.65 -2.84 -3.29
CA GLN A 134 13.59 -3.85 -3.38
C GLN A 134 13.98 -4.96 -4.35
N GLN A 135 14.52 -4.63 -5.53
CA GLN A 135 14.94 -5.62 -6.53
C GLN A 135 16.02 -6.56 -5.98
N ARG A 136 17.01 -6.02 -5.26
CA ARG A 136 18.04 -6.84 -4.59
C ARG A 136 17.42 -7.83 -3.60
N GLN A 137 16.43 -7.40 -2.82
CA GLN A 137 15.77 -8.26 -1.85
C GLN A 137 14.89 -9.35 -2.49
N GLN A 138 14.24 -9.03 -3.61
CA GLN A 138 13.41 -9.96 -4.37
C GLN A 138 14.25 -11.04 -5.06
N ALA A 139 15.38 -10.67 -5.67
CA ALA A 139 16.28 -11.60 -6.33
C ALA A 139 16.78 -12.71 -5.40
N ASP A 140 17.07 -12.37 -4.15
CA ASP A 140 17.59 -13.33 -3.16
C ASP A 140 16.50 -14.20 -2.51
N GLN A 141 15.21 -13.97 -2.80
CA GLN A 141 14.04 -14.56 -2.09
C GLN A 141 14.12 -14.51 -0.55
N SER A 142 15.02 -13.67 -0.02
CA SER A 142 15.39 -13.63 1.40
C SER A 142 14.23 -13.22 2.30
N TYR A 143 13.22 -12.57 1.71
CA TYR A 143 11.99 -12.17 2.39
C TYR A 143 11.09 -13.38 2.70
N ILE A 144 10.89 -14.31 1.76
CA ILE A 144 10.05 -15.51 1.97
C ILE A 144 10.68 -16.38 3.06
N GLU A 145 11.98 -16.64 2.94
CA GLU A 145 12.73 -17.43 3.92
C GLU A 145 12.75 -16.75 5.30
N GLY A 146 13.00 -15.44 5.32
CA GLY A 146 13.03 -14.65 6.54
C GLY A 146 11.69 -14.66 7.29
N ILE A 147 10.57 -14.51 6.56
CA ILE A 147 9.22 -14.54 7.14
C ILE A 147 8.87 -15.94 7.62
N SER A 148 9.00 -16.95 6.76
CA SER A 148 8.64 -18.34 7.07
C SER A 148 9.43 -18.90 8.26
N THR A 149 10.75 -18.69 8.30
CA THR A 149 11.60 -19.11 9.43
C THR A 149 11.22 -18.39 10.73
N SER A 150 10.85 -17.11 10.65
CA SER A 150 10.43 -16.36 11.84
C SER A 150 9.09 -16.86 12.38
N ILE A 151 8.12 -17.14 11.49
CA ILE A 151 6.84 -17.76 11.85
C ILE A 151 7.05 -19.14 12.45
N ALA A 152 7.98 -19.93 11.92
CA ALA A 152 8.33 -21.25 12.47
C ALA A 152 8.72 -21.23 13.95
N ARG A 153 9.34 -20.13 14.41
CA ARG A 153 9.74 -19.93 15.81
C ARG A 153 8.62 -19.40 16.70
N MET A 154 7.48 -19.03 16.14
CA MET A 154 6.32 -18.48 16.87
C MET A 154 5.22 -19.54 16.96
N PRO A 155 5.11 -20.29 18.08
CA PRO A 155 4.29 -21.50 18.12
C PRO A 155 2.80 -21.27 17.94
N LEU A 156 2.31 -20.07 18.24
CA LEU A 156 0.89 -19.72 18.15
C LEU A 156 0.57 -18.86 16.92
N ALA A 157 1.55 -18.58 16.05
CA ALA A 157 1.37 -17.79 14.83
C ALA A 157 0.80 -18.64 13.69
N THR A 158 -0.51 -18.88 13.73
CA THR A 158 -1.23 -19.71 12.74
C THR A 158 -2.08 -18.89 11.77
N ARG A 159 -2.07 -17.57 11.87
CA ARG A 159 -2.79 -16.66 10.97
C ARG A 159 -1.80 -15.92 10.07
N LEU A 160 -2.01 -15.99 8.76
CA LEU A 160 -1.32 -15.17 7.78
C LEU A 160 -2.32 -14.22 7.12
N GLU A 161 -1.95 -12.96 7.02
CA GLU A 161 -2.66 -11.97 6.23
C GLU A 161 -1.71 -11.37 5.21
N ILE A 162 -2.14 -11.28 3.98
CA ILE A 162 -1.43 -10.58 2.93
C ILE A 162 -2.38 -9.52 2.39
N ASP A 163 -1.98 -8.25 2.44
CA ASP A 163 -2.83 -7.11 2.07
C ASP A 163 -2.00 -6.04 1.35
N GLU A 164 -2.62 -5.32 0.42
CA GLU A 164 -2.06 -4.14 -0.25
C GLU A 164 -2.29 -2.86 0.56
N SER A 165 -3.33 -2.85 1.39
CA SER A 165 -3.69 -1.67 2.17
C SER A 165 -2.90 -1.66 3.49
N SER A 166 -2.41 -0.48 3.87
CA SER A 166 -2.09 -0.19 5.28
C SER A 166 -3.40 -0.07 6.07
N SER A 167 -4.31 -1.06 5.97
CA SER A 167 -5.59 -1.09 6.68
C SER A 167 -5.36 -1.42 8.17
N SER A 168 -4.72 -0.49 8.87
CA SER A 168 -5.32 -0.16 10.15
C SER A 168 -6.57 0.66 9.81
N ARG A 169 -7.73 0.31 10.38
CA ARG A 169 -8.95 1.14 10.30
C ARG A 169 -8.72 2.58 10.83
N PHE A 170 -7.55 2.83 11.41
CA PHE A 170 -7.05 4.14 11.84
C PHE A 170 -6.44 4.97 10.70
N ASP A 171 -6.04 4.37 9.57
CA ASP A 171 -5.36 5.08 8.48
C ASP A 171 -6.33 5.85 7.57
N ARG A 172 -7.63 5.50 7.57
CA ARG A 172 -8.66 6.30 6.89
C ARG A 172 -8.69 7.74 7.41
N ARG A 173 -8.56 7.93 8.73
CA ARG A 173 -8.47 9.28 9.35
C ARG A 173 -7.16 10.01 9.02
N SER A 174 -6.12 9.28 8.63
CA SER A 174 -4.84 9.85 8.18
C SER A 174 -4.88 10.24 6.71
N SER A 175 -5.63 9.52 5.86
CA SER A 175 -5.82 9.83 4.43
C SER A 175 -6.53 11.16 4.24
N ASP A 176 -7.52 11.42 5.09
CA ASP A 176 -8.37 12.60 5.14
C ASP A 176 -7.61 13.95 5.22
N LYS A 177 -6.35 13.94 5.69
CA LYS A 177 -5.46 15.11 5.73
C LYS A 177 -4.15 14.91 4.97
N ALA A 178 -4.07 13.89 4.11
CA ALA A 178 -2.86 13.57 3.37
C ALA A 178 -2.40 14.76 2.52
N PHE A 179 -3.33 15.39 1.78
CA PHE A 179 -3.07 16.61 1.01
C PHE A 179 -2.39 17.69 1.85
N LEU A 180 -2.99 18.06 2.99
CA LEU A 180 -2.50 19.14 3.85
C LEU A 180 -1.12 18.85 4.41
N ARG A 181 -0.82 17.59 4.76
CA ARG A 181 0.51 17.18 5.21
C ARG A 181 1.53 17.23 4.09
N TRP A 182 1.17 16.82 2.89
CA TRP A 182 2.07 16.81 1.73
C TRP A 182 2.54 18.23 1.40
N ILE A 183 1.61 19.19 1.31
CA ILE A 183 1.92 20.56 0.91
C ILE A 183 2.52 21.43 2.04
N GLU A 184 2.77 20.87 3.22
CA GLU A 184 3.29 21.63 4.37
C GLU A 184 4.69 22.18 4.07
N SER A 185 5.58 21.33 3.55
CA SER A 185 6.96 21.66 3.20
C SER A 185 7.43 20.83 2.00
N THR A 186 8.52 21.24 1.35
CA THR A 186 9.17 20.45 0.30
C THR A 186 9.67 19.09 0.81
N GLU A 187 10.10 19.01 2.07
CA GLU A 187 10.46 17.74 2.72
C GLU A 187 9.25 16.81 2.86
N SER A 188 8.09 17.34 3.24
CA SER A 188 6.84 16.57 3.30
C SER A 188 6.39 16.09 1.92
N LEU A 189 6.57 16.90 0.87
CA LEU A 189 6.34 16.49 -0.52
C LEU A 189 7.25 15.32 -0.89
N VAL A 190 8.57 15.45 -0.66
CA VAL A 190 9.54 14.37 -0.92
C VAL A 190 9.12 13.10 -0.20
N ARG A 191 8.87 13.17 1.12
CA ARG A 191 8.46 12.01 1.92
C ARG A 191 7.16 11.38 1.39
N GLY A 192 6.20 12.18 0.95
CA GLY A 192 4.96 11.69 0.35
C GLY A 192 5.20 10.89 -0.93
N MET A 193 6.09 11.39 -1.78
CA MET A 193 6.46 10.75 -3.05
C MET A 193 7.32 9.48 -2.90
N LEU A 194 7.91 9.23 -1.73
CA LEU A 194 8.70 8.01 -1.46
C LEU A 194 7.86 6.82 -0.98
N ALA A 195 6.55 6.98 -0.84
CA ALA A 195 5.68 5.88 -0.47
C ALA A 195 5.62 4.84 -1.60
N PRO A 196 5.76 3.53 -1.29
CA PRO A 196 5.54 2.49 -2.28
C PRO A 196 4.07 2.43 -2.68
N ILE A 197 3.80 2.01 -3.91
CA ILE A 197 2.46 2.00 -4.49
C ILE A 197 1.75 0.66 -4.25
N THR A 198 0.42 0.66 -4.30
CA THR A 198 -0.40 -0.55 -4.26
C THR A 198 -0.60 -1.12 -5.66
N TRP A 199 -1.04 -2.38 -5.77
CA TRP A 199 -1.40 -2.97 -7.07
C TRP A 199 -2.60 -2.28 -7.70
N ARG A 200 -3.51 -1.73 -6.87
CA ARG A 200 -4.58 -0.85 -7.35
C ARG A 200 -4.02 0.39 -8.05
N GLU A 201 -3.19 1.16 -7.36
CA GLU A 201 -2.59 2.38 -7.91
C GLU A 201 -1.79 2.11 -9.20
N ALA A 202 -1.08 0.98 -9.26
CA ALA A 202 -0.37 0.57 -10.47
C ALA A 202 -1.33 0.40 -11.64
N ARG A 203 -2.39 -0.39 -11.47
CA ARG A 203 -3.41 -0.62 -12.50
C ARG A 203 -4.18 0.62 -12.90
N ASP A 204 -4.60 1.44 -11.93
CA ASP A 204 -5.33 2.68 -12.18
C ASP A 204 -4.49 3.68 -13.01
N CYS A 205 -3.18 3.47 -13.06
CA CYS A 205 -2.20 4.25 -13.82
C CYS A 205 -1.57 3.47 -14.98
N ASP A 206 -2.11 2.30 -15.36
CA ASP A 206 -1.59 1.42 -16.41
C ASP A 206 -0.10 1.04 -16.25
N LEU A 207 0.34 0.89 -14.99
CA LEU A 207 1.70 0.45 -14.65
C LEU A 207 1.76 -1.07 -14.49
N GLU A 208 2.95 -1.63 -14.70
CA GLU A 208 3.23 -3.04 -14.48
C GLU A 208 2.97 -3.44 -13.02
N CYS A 209 2.14 -4.47 -12.82
CA CYS A 209 1.87 -5.05 -11.52
C CYS A 209 2.88 -6.17 -11.22
N PRO A 210 3.33 -6.30 -9.96
CA PRO A 210 4.26 -7.37 -9.57
C PRO A 210 3.55 -8.73 -9.60
N THR A 211 4.34 -9.80 -9.67
CA THR A 211 3.78 -11.16 -9.69
C THR A 211 3.10 -11.51 -8.36
N SER A 212 2.03 -12.29 -8.45
CA SER A 212 1.24 -12.77 -7.32
C SER A 212 1.86 -13.97 -6.60
N ASP A 213 3.07 -14.39 -7.00
CA ASP A 213 3.74 -15.61 -6.52
C ASP A 213 3.89 -15.67 -5.00
N ILE A 214 4.03 -14.52 -4.33
CA ILE A 214 4.10 -14.45 -2.88
C ILE A 214 2.84 -15.05 -2.20
N LEU A 215 1.68 -14.98 -2.85
CA LEU A 215 0.42 -15.51 -2.35
C LEU A 215 0.40 -17.04 -2.27
N ILE A 216 1.25 -17.71 -3.05
CA ILE A 216 1.42 -19.17 -3.03
C ILE A 216 2.69 -19.57 -2.29
N ASN A 217 3.81 -18.93 -2.64
CA ASN A 217 5.13 -19.33 -2.19
C ASN A 217 5.35 -19.10 -0.69
N LEU A 218 4.79 -18.03 -0.12
CA LEU A 218 4.95 -17.77 1.32
C LEU A 218 4.21 -18.84 2.16
N PRO A 219 2.94 -19.16 1.91
CA PRO A 219 2.27 -20.26 2.61
C PRO A 219 2.98 -21.61 2.45
N ILE A 220 3.49 -21.94 1.25
CA ILE A 220 4.31 -23.14 1.02
C ILE A 220 5.58 -23.14 1.88
N ALA A 221 6.30 -22.01 1.91
CA ALA A 221 7.53 -21.89 2.70
C ALA A 221 7.27 -22.04 4.20
N ILE A 222 6.17 -21.48 4.72
CA ILE A 222 5.76 -21.66 6.12
C ILE A 222 5.50 -23.15 6.42
N HIS A 223 4.84 -23.86 5.50
CA HIS A 223 4.62 -25.29 5.63
C HIS A 223 5.92 -26.09 5.64
N ARG A 224 6.83 -25.81 4.70
CA ARG A 224 8.16 -26.43 4.65
C ARG A 224 8.98 -26.15 5.92
N ALA A 225 8.78 -25.00 6.55
CA ALA A 225 9.38 -24.66 7.85
C ALA A 225 8.70 -25.34 9.05
N GLY A 226 7.76 -26.26 8.82
CA GLY A 226 7.13 -27.09 9.85
C GLY A 226 5.92 -26.45 10.53
N ARG A 227 5.30 -25.41 9.94
CA ARG A 227 4.11 -24.76 10.49
C ARG A 227 2.89 -24.90 9.59
N PHE A 228 1.74 -25.00 10.24
CA PHE A 228 0.46 -25.02 9.57
C PHE A 228 -0.28 -23.72 9.83
N LEU A 229 -0.84 -23.14 8.78
CA LEU A 229 -1.77 -22.03 8.89
C LEU A 229 -3.17 -22.57 9.20
N ALA A 230 -3.83 -21.95 10.17
CA ALA A 230 -5.24 -22.16 10.49
C ALA A 230 -6.12 -21.10 9.83
N ALA A 231 -5.58 -19.93 9.53
CA ALA A 231 -6.29 -18.86 8.85
C ALA A 231 -5.39 -18.14 7.83
N TYR A 232 -5.92 -17.89 6.64
CA TYR A 232 -5.24 -17.21 5.55
C TYR A 232 -6.17 -16.17 4.92
N TYR A 233 -5.74 -14.92 4.94
CA TYR A 233 -6.48 -13.78 4.43
C TYR A 233 -5.68 -13.12 3.33
N VAL A 234 -6.31 -12.93 2.18
CA VAL A 234 -5.74 -12.21 1.04
C VAL A 234 -6.66 -11.03 0.75
N GLY A 235 -6.16 -9.83 1.01
CA GLY A 235 -6.75 -8.57 0.58
C GLY A 235 -5.98 -8.09 -0.65
N SER A 236 -6.57 -8.23 -1.84
CA SER A 236 -5.92 -7.81 -3.07
C SER A 236 -6.90 -7.11 -3.99
N SER A 237 -6.45 -6.08 -4.68
CA SER A 237 -7.25 -5.39 -5.69
C SER A 237 -7.26 -6.14 -7.02
N LEU A 238 -6.50 -7.24 -7.20
CA LEU A 238 -6.51 -8.02 -8.45
C LEU A 238 -7.94 -8.42 -8.84
N LEU A 239 -8.29 -8.12 -10.10
CA LEU A 239 -9.59 -8.44 -10.70
C LEU A 239 -9.61 -9.85 -11.26
N GLU A 240 -8.44 -10.41 -11.56
CA GLU A 240 -8.26 -11.75 -12.07
C GLU A 240 -7.81 -12.70 -10.95
N ASP A 241 -8.03 -14.01 -11.15
CA ASP A 241 -7.62 -15.03 -10.19
C ASP A 241 -6.11 -14.88 -9.94
N PRO A 242 -5.69 -14.46 -8.72
CA PRO A 242 -4.30 -14.19 -8.42
C PRO A 242 -3.43 -15.45 -8.46
N PHE A 243 -4.04 -16.63 -8.61
CA PHE A 243 -3.36 -17.90 -8.69
C PHE A 243 -3.26 -18.44 -10.13
N ALA A 244 -3.84 -17.76 -11.13
CA ALA A 244 -3.95 -18.26 -12.51
C ALA A 244 -2.61 -18.50 -13.23
N THR A 245 -1.53 -17.84 -12.80
CA THR A 245 -0.21 -17.95 -13.43
C THR A 245 0.63 -19.11 -12.91
N ASN A 246 0.15 -19.86 -11.91
CA ASN A 246 0.94 -20.90 -11.25
C ASN A 246 0.75 -22.28 -11.90
N SER A 247 1.82 -23.09 -11.86
CA SER A 247 1.77 -24.44 -12.43
C SER A 247 0.87 -25.37 -11.61
N GLU A 248 0.32 -26.42 -12.23
CA GLU A 248 -0.45 -27.45 -11.50
C GLU A 248 0.34 -28.06 -10.34
N ASP A 249 1.66 -28.22 -10.51
CA ASP A 249 2.57 -28.72 -9.47
C ASP A 249 2.64 -27.76 -8.27
N ASP A 250 2.72 -26.45 -8.50
CA ASP A 250 2.72 -25.44 -7.45
C ASP A 250 1.40 -25.47 -6.66
N PHE A 251 0.27 -25.64 -7.36
CA PHE A 251 -1.05 -25.78 -6.73
C PHE A 251 -1.17 -27.04 -5.87
N LEU A 252 -0.58 -28.15 -6.29
CA LEU A 252 -0.57 -29.38 -5.49
C LEU A 252 0.20 -29.17 -4.18
N VAL A 253 1.39 -28.56 -4.25
CA VAL A 253 2.21 -28.25 -3.07
C VAL A 253 1.50 -27.22 -2.17
N PHE A 254 0.86 -26.22 -2.76
CA PHE A 254 0.06 -25.23 -2.05
C PHE A 254 -1.12 -25.87 -1.32
N SER A 255 -1.84 -26.79 -1.98
CA SER A 255 -2.97 -27.52 -1.39
C SER A 255 -2.52 -28.34 -0.17
N VAL A 256 -1.37 -29.01 -0.26
CA VAL A 256 -0.78 -29.72 0.90
C VAL A 256 -0.43 -28.75 2.02
N ALA A 257 0.14 -27.58 1.71
CA ALA A 257 0.44 -26.56 2.71
C ALA A 257 -0.82 -26.07 3.43
N MET A 258 -1.94 -25.95 2.69
CA MET A 258 -3.22 -25.43 3.19
C MET A 258 -4.12 -26.51 3.82
N GLN A 259 -3.69 -27.77 3.94
CA GLN A 259 -4.54 -28.87 4.41
C GLN A 259 -5.14 -28.70 5.83
N LYS A 260 -4.54 -27.84 6.68
CA LYS A 260 -5.04 -27.54 8.04
C LYS A 260 -5.73 -26.18 8.15
N LEU A 261 -5.96 -25.52 7.02
CA LEU A 261 -6.62 -24.24 6.96
C LEU A 261 -8.08 -24.39 7.37
N LYS A 262 -8.51 -23.61 8.37
CA LYS A 262 -9.90 -23.56 8.84
C LYS A 262 -10.66 -22.36 8.30
N THR A 263 -9.92 -21.31 7.97
CA THR A 263 -10.49 -20.06 7.49
C THR A 263 -9.67 -19.55 6.33
N PHE A 264 -10.32 -19.42 5.18
CA PHE A 264 -9.80 -18.71 4.02
C PHE A 264 -10.71 -17.53 3.73
N SER A 265 -10.12 -16.39 3.43
CA SER A 265 -10.87 -15.22 2.98
C SER A 265 -10.07 -14.54 1.89
N PHE A 266 -10.68 -14.45 0.71
CA PHE A 266 -10.24 -13.58 -0.35
C PHE A 266 -11.18 -12.38 -0.37
N CYS A 267 -10.64 -11.20 -0.12
CA CYS A 267 -11.36 -9.95 -0.24
C CYS A 267 -10.79 -9.23 -1.46
N PRO A 268 -11.45 -9.30 -2.62
CA PRO A 268 -11.15 -8.35 -3.66
C PRO A 268 -11.34 -6.97 -3.03
N CYS A 269 -10.34 -6.12 -3.16
CA CYS A 269 -10.37 -4.77 -2.65
C CYS A 269 -11.33 -3.98 -3.56
N GLU A 270 -12.63 -4.30 -3.51
CA GLU A 270 -13.69 -3.62 -4.24
C GLU A 270 -13.84 -2.21 -3.66
N VAL A 271 -14.00 -1.26 -4.56
CA VAL A 271 -14.51 0.06 -4.22
C VAL A 271 -15.89 -0.17 -3.61
N PRO A 272 -16.24 0.41 -2.44
CA PRO A 272 -17.65 0.61 -2.18
C PRO A 272 -18.13 1.58 -3.25
N ASP A 273 -18.81 1.06 -4.27
CA ASP A 273 -19.58 1.88 -5.21
C ASP A 273 -20.32 2.92 -4.37
N THR A 274 -20.02 4.19 -4.61
CA THR A 274 -20.63 5.30 -3.89
C THR A 274 -22.11 5.46 -4.21
N ASP A 275 -22.71 4.56 -4.99
CA ASP A 275 -24.12 4.58 -5.35
C ASP A 275 -24.69 3.16 -5.35
N HIS A 276 -24.92 2.52 -4.19
CA HIS A 276 -26.07 1.62 -3.98
C HIS A 276 -26.18 1.24 -2.49
N TRP A 277 -26.90 2.07 -1.72
CA TRP A 277 -27.63 1.55 -0.56
C TRP A 277 -28.79 0.71 -1.08
N SER A 278 -28.53 -0.56 -1.35
CA SER A 278 -29.57 -1.58 -1.49
C SER A 278 -29.06 -2.88 -0.87
N SER A 279 -29.87 -3.39 0.02
CA SER A 279 -29.75 -4.61 0.80
C SER A 279 -29.49 -5.87 -0.04
N GLU A 280 -28.93 -6.86 0.66
CA GLU A 280 -28.88 -8.30 0.35
C GLU A 280 -27.63 -8.85 -0.36
N GLY A 281 -26.72 -9.35 0.49
CA GLY A 281 -26.11 -10.68 0.41
C GLY A 281 -25.63 -11.19 -0.96
N SER A 282 -24.34 -11.09 -1.20
CA SER A 282 -23.64 -12.13 -1.97
C SER A 282 -22.22 -12.32 -1.41
N MET A 283 -22.06 -13.35 -0.58
CA MET A 283 -20.75 -13.95 -0.31
C MET A 283 -20.56 -15.06 -1.34
N SER A 284 -19.78 -14.81 -2.38
CA SER A 284 -19.24 -15.85 -3.24
C SER A 284 -18.22 -16.66 -2.42
N ARG A 285 -18.69 -17.72 -1.78
CA ARG A 285 -17.82 -18.79 -1.26
C ARG A 285 -17.29 -19.58 -2.45
N ILE A 286 -16.07 -19.29 -2.87
CA ILE A 286 -15.29 -20.26 -3.62
C ILE A 286 -14.95 -21.38 -2.62
N ARG A 287 -15.66 -22.51 -2.74
CA ARG A 287 -15.27 -23.75 -2.08
C ARG A 287 -14.16 -24.38 -2.93
N MET A 288 -13.00 -24.60 -2.31
CA MET A 288 -12.04 -25.60 -2.77
C MET A 288 -12.67 -26.99 -2.73
#